data_AF-A0A2V7AKR7-F1
#
_entry.id   AF-A0A2V7AKR7-F1
#
_cell.length_a   1.000
_cell.length_b   1.000
_cell.length_c   1.000
_cell.angle_alpha   90.00
_cell.angle_beta   90.00
_cell.angle_gamma   90.00
#
_symmetry.space_group_name_H-M   'P 1'
#
loop_
_entity.id
_entity.type
_entity.pdbx_description
1 polymer ?
#
loop_
_entity_poly.entity_id
_entity_poly.type
_entity_poly.pdbx_seq_one_letter_code
_entity_poly.pdbx_strand_id
1 'polypeptide(L)'
;RREGRDLRRAAARERAALEYAERITRDDQAVTDECLARVREHFSEAEIVELTFITGYQTFASKFAKAFDLAPQGFTGAASRP
;
A
#
# COMPACT_ATOMS: atom_id res chain seq x y z
N ARG A 1 14.13 6.41 -3.27
CA ARG A 1 15.27 5.52 -3.68
C ARG A 1 15.49 4.31 -2.75
N ARG A 2 14.87 4.21 -1.56
CA ARG A 2 14.98 3.02 -0.67
C ARG A 2 13.94 1.93 -1.01
N GLU A 3 12.71 2.28 -1.40
CA GLU A 3 11.62 1.32 -1.69
C GLU A 3 11.97 0.30 -2.80
N GLY A 4 12.64 0.74 -3.87
CA GLY A 4 13.07 -0.15 -4.97
C GLY A 4 14.18 -1.15 -4.61
N ARG A 5 14.77 -1.08 -3.40
CA ARG A 5 15.70 -2.10 -2.89
C ARG A 5 15.01 -3.16 -2.02
N ASP A 6 13.94 -2.80 -1.32
CA ASP A 6 13.22 -3.72 -0.43
C ASP A 6 12.30 -4.66 -1.21
N LEU A 7 11.70 -4.19 -2.31
CA LEU A 7 10.92 -5.04 -3.24
C LEU A 7 11.75 -6.20 -3.83
N ARG A 8 13.07 -6.02 -3.97
CA ARG A 8 13.97 -7.08 -4.47
C ARG A 8 14.24 -8.20 -3.46
N ARG A 9 13.98 -7.97 -2.17
CA ARG A 9 14.15 -8.96 -1.09
C ARG A 9 12.82 -9.54 -0.57
N ALA A 10 11.70 -8.91 -0.90
CA ALA A 10 10.37 -9.38 -0.51
C ALA A 10 10.09 -10.80 -1.03
N ALA A 11 9.33 -11.59 -0.27
CA ALA A 11 8.84 -12.89 -0.76
C ALA A 11 7.91 -12.70 -1.98
N ALA A 12 7.69 -13.74 -2.79
CA ALA A 12 6.79 -13.64 -3.96
C ALA A 12 5.38 -13.14 -3.58
N ARG A 13 4.83 -13.68 -2.49
CA ARG A 13 3.56 -13.25 -1.87
C ARG A 13 3.55 -11.76 -1.51
N GLU A 14 4.61 -11.26 -0.89
CA GLU A 14 4.72 -9.85 -0.49
C GLU A 14 4.84 -8.93 -1.71
N ARG A 15 5.59 -9.32 -2.74
CA ARG A 15 5.68 -8.55 -4.00
C ARG A 15 4.32 -8.43 -4.68
N ALA A 16 3.56 -9.52 -4.75
CA ALA A 16 2.22 -9.50 -5.34
C ALA A 16 1.28 -8.55 -4.57
N ALA A 17 1.29 -8.61 -3.22
CA ALA A 17 0.50 -7.70 -2.41
C ALA A 17 0.90 -6.23 -2.58
N LEU A 18 2.19 -5.94 -2.66
CA LEU A 18 2.70 -4.57 -2.83
C LEU A 18 2.36 -4.01 -4.22
N GLU A 19 2.50 -4.80 -5.28
CA GLU A 19 2.11 -4.37 -6.63
C GLU A 19 0.59 -4.08 -6.69
N TYR A 20 -0.21 -4.97 -6.10
CA TYR A 20 -1.66 -4.80 -6.03
C TYR A 20 -2.06 -3.53 -5.28
N ALA A 21 -1.45 -3.29 -4.11
CA ALA A 21 -1.69 -2.09 -3.33
C ALA A 21 -1.24 -0.82 -4.07
N GLU A 22 -0.08 -0.84 -4.73
CA GLU A 22 0.40 0.29 -5.54
C GLU A 22 -0.61 0.65 -6.64
N ARG A 23 -1.12 -0.34 -7.38
CA ARG A 23 -2.11 -0.10 -8.44
C ARG A 23 -3.46 0.41 -7.92
N ILE A 24 -3.91 -0.03 -6.74
CA ILE A 24 -5.13 0.51 -6.12
C ILE A 24 -4.97 1.98 -5.71
N THR A 25 -3.79 2.35 -5.22
CA THR A 25 -3.56 3.68 -4.62
C THR A 25 -3.18 4.76 -5.63
N ARG A 26 -2.75 4.37 -6.83
CA ARG A 26 -2.28 5.28 -7.89
C ARG A 26 -3.39 5.59 -8.89
N ASP A 27 -3.74 6.87 -8.98
CA ASP A 27 -4.78 7.36 -9.90
C ASP A 27 -4.41 7.17 -11.39
N ASP A 28 -3.12 6.96 -11.72
CA ASP A 28 -2.61 6.71 -13.08
C ASP A 28 -2.52 5.22 -13.45
N GLN A 29 -2.93 4.32 -12.57
CA GLN A 29 -2.83 2.88 -12.79
C GLN A 29 -4.18 2.18 -12.56
N ALA A 30 -4.39 1.08 -13.29
CA ALA A 30 -5.49 0.18 -13.06
C ALA A 30 -4.97 -1.14 -12.46
N VAL A 31 -5.81 -1.78 -11.64
CA VAL A 31 -5.64 -3.19 -11.28
C VAL A 31 -5.95 -4.00 -12.53
N THR A 32 -4.92 -4.56 -13.17
CA THR A 32 -5.07 -5.40 -14.36
C THR A 32 -5.41 -6.84 -13.96
N ASP A 33 -6.00 -7.59 -14.88
CA ASP A 33 -6.28 -9.02 -14.69
C ASP A 33 -5.01 -9.81 -14.35
N GLU A 34 -3.88 -9.46 -14.96
CA GLU A 34 -2.58 -10.07 -14.69
C GLU A 34 -2.11 -9.82 -13.24
N CYS A 35 -2.33 -8.60 -12.71
CA CYS A 35 -2.03 -8.29 -11.33
C CYS A 35 -2.94 -9.06 -10.38
N LEU A 36 -4.24 -9.12 -10.69
CA LEU A 36 -5.21 -9.87 -9.89
C LEU A 36 -4.91 -11.38 -9.89
N ALA A 37 -4.48 -11.93 -11.03
CA ALA A 37 -4.05 -13.32 -11.14
C ALA A 37 -2.84 -13.62 -10.23
N ARG A 38 -1.80 -12.78 -10.27
CA ARG A 38 -0.62 -12.91 -9.37
C ARG A 38 -0.99 -12.89 -7.89
N VAL A 39 -1.94 -12.05 -7.50
CA VAL A 39 -2.39 -12.00 -6.10
C VAL A 39 -3.13 -13.30 -5.74
N ARG A 40 -3.99 -13.80 -6.61
CA ARG A 40 -4.73 -15.05 -6.40
C ARG A 40 -3.85 -16.30 -6.30
N GLU A 41 -2.63 -16.27 -6.81
CA GLU A 41 -1.64 -17.33 -6.60
C GLU A 41 -1.15 -17.45 -5.15
N HIS A 42 -1.36 -16.41 -4.33
CA HIS A 42 -0.76 -16.30 -2.99
C HIS A 42 -1.74 -15.98 -1.86
N PHE A 43 -2.96 -15.59 -2.20
CA PHE A 43 -4.00 -15.15 -1.26
C PHE A 43 -5.34 -15.78 -1.64
N SER A 44 -6.09 -16.21 -0.63
CA SER A 44 -7.49 -16.59 -0.77
C SER A 44 -8.36 -15.36 -1.09
N GLU A 45 -9.56 -15.58 -1.62
CA GLU A 45 -10.49 -14.46 -1.91
C GLU A 45 -10.81 -13.62 -0.65
N ALA A 46 -10.90 -14.26 0.53
CA ALA A 46 -11.10 -13.55 1.79
C ALA A 46 -9.91 -12.64 2.15
N GLU A 47 -8.68 -13.14 2.01
CA GLU A 47 -7.47 -12.33 2.22
C GLU A 47 -7.37 -11.20 1.19
N ILE A 48 -7.82 -11.38 -0.04
CA ILE A 48 -7.84 -10.34 -1.07
C ILE A 48 -8.84 -9.23 -0.70
N VAL A 49 -10.02 -9.60 -0.19
CA VAL A 49 -11.00 -8.64 0.33
C VAL A 49 -10.40 -7.82 1.48
N GLU A 50 -9.75 -8.48 2.44
CA GLU A 50 -9.08 -7.80 3.56
C GLU A 50 -7.94 -6.88 3.08
N LEU A 51 -7.09 -7.36 2.17
CA LEU A 51 -6.00 -6.58 1.58
C LEU A 51 -6.55 -5.32 0.90
N THR A 52 -7.59 -5.49 0.08
CA THR A 52 -8.25 -4.38 -0.63
C THR A 52 -8.82 -3.37 0.36
N PHE A 53 -9.51 -3.85 1.40
CA PHE A 53 -10.11 -3.01 2.42
C PHE A 53 -9.04 -2.18 3.16
N ILE A 54 -7.96 -2.81 3.62
CA ILE A 54 -6.89 -2.13 4.35
C ILE A 54 -6.21 -1.09 3.44
N THR A 55 -5.88 -1.45 2.20
CA THR A 55 -5.27 -0.51 1.23
C THR A 55 -6.18 0.70 0.97
N GLY A 56 -7.47 0.46 0.74
CA GLY A 56 -8.45 1.51 0.52
C GLY A 56 -8.62 2.42 1.73
N TYR A 57 -8.76 1.84 2.93
CA TYR A 57 -8.87 2.58 4.18
C TYR A 57 -7.65 3.47 4.45
N GLN A 58 -6.43 2.95 4.27
CA GLN A 58 -5.20 3.74 4.48
C GLN A 58 -5.08 4.90 3.47
N THR A 59 -5.50 4.67 2.23
CA THR A 59 -5.55 5.71 1.20
C THR A 59 -6.54 6.81 1.58
N PHE A 60 -7.74 6.42 2.01
CA PHE A 60 -8.74 7.34 2.54
C PHE A 60 -8.21 8.13 3.74
N ALA A 61 -7.67 7.44 4.76
CA ALA A 61 -7.18 8.06 5.97
C ALA A 61 -6.06 9.08 5.68
N SER A 62 -5.15 8.75 4.76
CA SER A 62 -4.08 9.64 4.32
C SER A 62 -4.62 10.88 3.60
N LYS A 63 -5.57 10.70 2.67
CA LYS A 63 -6.21 11.82 1.94
C LYS A 63 -7.05 12.70 2.89
N PHE A 64 -7.75 12.09 3.84
CA PHE A 64 -8.52 12.78 4.88
C PHE A 64 -7.60 13.63 5.76
N ALA A 65 -6.54 13.04 6.33
CA ALA A 65 -5.59 13.76 7.17
C ALA A 65 -4.98 14.96 6.45
N LYS A 66 -4.61 14.79 5.17
CA LYS A 66 -4.10 15.87 4.32
C LYS A 66 -5.12 16.99 4.08
N ALA A 67 -6.38 16.65 3.85
CA ALA A 67 -7.43 17.64 3.60
C ALA A 67 -7.73 18.53 4.83
N PHE A 68 -7.53 17.99 6.04
CA PHE A 68 -7.75 18.69 7.30
C PHE A 68 -6.47 19.25 7.95
N ASP A 69 -5.34 19.21 7.24
CA ASP A 69 -4.02 19.63 7.73
C ASP A 69 -3.68 19.04 9.11
N LEU A 70 -4.06 17.78 9.33
CA LEU A 70 -3.80 17.10 10.60
C LEU A 70 -2.32 16.82 10.71
N ALA A 71 -1.69 17.34 11.78
CA ALA A 71 -0.30 17.05 12.05
C ALA A 71 -0.07 15.52 12.16
N PRO A 72 1.00 14.98 11.56
CA PRO A 72 1.34 13.57 11.73
C PRO A 72 1.49 13.28 13.22
N GLN A 73 0.93 12.15 13.68
CA GLN A 73 0.82 11.79 15.10
C GLN A 73 2.18 11.39 15.74
N GLY A 74 3.29 12.04 15.37
CA GLY A 74 4.60 11.84 15.96
C GLY A 74 5.32 10.54 15.58
N PHE A 75 4.79 9.73 14.66
CA PHE A 75 5.41 8.47 14.24
C PHE A 75 6.62 8.63 13.29
N THR A 76 6.89 9.85 12.81
CA THR A 76 8.17 10.19 12.20
C THR A 76 9.06 10.84 13.25
N GLY A 77 9.89 10.03 13.89
CA GLY A 77 10.99 10.49 14.74
C GLY A 77 12.08 11.17 13.92
N ALA A 78 11.81 12.38 13.44
CA ALA A 78 12.84 13.39 13.30
C ALA A 78 12.61 14.34 14.45
N ALA A 79 13.30 14.09 15.57
CA ALA A 79 13.42 15.04 16.64
C ALA A 79 13.78 16.40 16.03
N SER A 80 12.82 17.31 16.03
CA SER A 80 13.10 18.72 15.84
C SER A 80 13.96 19.11 17.05
N ARG A 81 15.28 19.10 16.88
CA ARG A 81 16.19 19.61 17.91
C ARG A 81 16.09 21.14 17.92
N PRO A 82 16.11 21.76 19.11
CA PRO A 82 16.27 23.21 19.23
C PRO A 82 17.66 23.65 18.73
#